data_AF-A0AAE0CLB6-F1
#
_entry.id   AF-A0AAE0CLB6-F1
#
_cell.length_a   1.000
_cell.length_b   1.000
_cell.length_c   1.000
_cell.angle_alpha   90.00
_cell.angle_beta   90.00
_cell.angle_gamma   90.00
#
_symmetry.space_group_name_H-M   'P 1'
#
loop_
_entity.id
_entity.type
_entity.pdbx_description
1 polymer ?
#
loop_
_entity_poly.entity_id
_entity_poly.type
_entity_poly.pdbx_seq_one_letter_code
_entity_poly.pdbx_strand_id
1 'polypeptide(L)'
;MYNKAHQALDYALSLTYGTHEETFQLLPSFGYVLEQKNPRTITDLHCDEDGKFLYFFMSLSASVRGFWRCMRPVIVVDENIKKRYHRKDVAAIMDKAAQTYIELKYNWHMEELRNSWSCVHCPDRRYRVMTTNVAECINSCLKFTRQLPMLTLAEFIRNMLQCWFHDRHRAAQAVHHQLTDTTHLEILKRVEKYNFMTVNPVEWNIFLVKQSGKQWTIDLARKTCTYNKFQMDHLLCSHALATGPKHGFTSLCVDYYKRQTLTNTYSVPIMPVGHPSTWIVPSDIAERVVLNPISRRQAGRSEGWSTYLVFGEDNYT
;
A
#
# COMPACT_ATOMS: atom_id res chain seq x y z
N MET A 1 -4.26 -5.84 -40.40
CA MET A 1 -3.73 -7.04 -39.70
C MET A 1 -4.03 -7.03 -38.19
N TYR A 2 -3.92 -5.90 -37.49
CA TYR A 2 -4.17 -5.80 -36.04
C TYR A 2 -5.55 -6.32 -35.57
N ASN A 3 -6.64 -5.98 -36.25
CA ASN A 3 -7.99 -6.47 -35.88
C ASN A 3 -8.17 -7.99 -36.04
N LYS A 4 -7.52 -8.62 -37.03
CA LYS A 4 -7.60 -10.08 -37.23
C LYS A 4 -6.83 -10.83 -36.13
N ALA A 5 -5.69 -10.29 -35.70
CA ALA A 5 -4.90 -10.85 -34.60
C ALA A 5 -5.62 -10.72 -33.25
N HIS A 6 -6.28 -9.58 -33.01
CA HIS A 6 -7.07 -9.38 -31.80
C HIS A 6 -8.29 -10.31 -31.73
N GLN A 7 -9.04 -10.44 -32.83
CA GLN A 7 -10.15 -11.39 -32.92
C GLN A 7 -9.71 -12.84 -32.75
N ALA A 8 -8.55 -13.22 -33.31
CA ALA A 8 -8.00 -14.56 -33.11
C ALA A 8 -7.59 -14.82 -31.66
N LEU A 9 -7.06 -13.80 -30.97
CA LEU A 9 -6.74 -13.87 -29.54
C LEU A 9 -8.01 -14.01 -28.70
N ASP A 10 -9.03 -13.18 -28.93
CA ASP A 10 -10.31 -13.24 -28.20
C ASP A 10 -11.00 -14.60 -28.38
N TYR A 11 -10.95 -15.15 -29.61
CA TYR A 11 -11.45 -16.49 -29.90
C TYR A 11 -10.65 -17.60 -29.21
N ALA A 12 -9.32 -17.49 -29.18
CA ALA A 12 -8.49 -18.46 -28.46
C ALA A 12 -8.73 -18.40 -26.94
N LEU A 13 -8.92 -17.19 -26.39
CA LEU A 13 -9.26 -16.99 -24.98
C LEU A 13 -10.64 -17.55 -24.65
N SER A 14 -11.64 -17.35 -25.51
CA SER A 14 -12.98 -17.88 -25.28
C SER A 14 -13.02 -19.42 -25.30
N LEU A 15 -12.24 -20.05 -26.19
CA LEU A 15 -12.08 -21.50 -26.19
C LEU A 15 -11.41 -22.04 -24.92
N THR A 16 -10.52 -21.26 -24.30
CA THR A 16 -9.72 -21.69 -23.16
C THR A 16 -10.41 -21.42 -21.82
N TYR A 17 -11.11 -20.30 -21.71
CA TYR A 17 -11.61 -19.77 -20.44
C TYR A 17 -13.13 -19.49 -20.42
N GLY A 18 -13.84 -19.82 -21.49
CA GLY A 18 -15.24 -19.46 -21.68
C GLY A 18 -15.39 -18.08 -22.31
N THR A 19 -16.57 -17.81 -22.85
CA THR A 19 -16.90 -16.53 -23.47
C THR A 19 -16.90 -15.40 -22.45
N HIS A 20 -16.68 -14.16 -22.91
CA HIS A 20 -16.76 -13.00 -22.02
C HIS A 20 -18.09 -12.96 -21.26
N GLU A 21 -19.22 -13.23 -21.93
CA GLU A 21 -20.56 -13.28 -21.33
C GLU A 21 -20.67 -14.29 -20.20
N GLU A 22 -20.25 -15.53 -20.41
CA GLU A 22 -20.25 -16.58 -19.38
C GLU A 22 -19.40 -16.17 -18.17
N THR A 23 -18.27 -15.49 -18.39
CA THR A 23 -17.39 -15.10 -17.28
C THR A 23 -17.96 -14.00 -16.41
N PHE A 24 -18.78 -13.08 -16.94
CA PHE A 24 -19.47 -12.06 -16.13
C PHE A 24 -20.59 -12.68 -15.29
N GLN A 25 -21.33 -13.64 -15.85
CA GLN A 25 -22.39 -14.36 -15.13
C GLN A 25 -21.86 -15.17 -13.95
N LEU A 26 -20.59 -15.59 -13.99
CA LEU A 26 -19.95 -16.33 -12.90
C LEU A 26 -19.40 -15.45 -11.77
N LEU A 27 -19.33 -14.12 -11.92
CA LEU A 27 -18.78 -13.23 -10.89
C LEU A 27 -19.54 -13.24 -9.56
N PRO A 28 -20.90 -13.25 -9.52
CA PRO A 28 -21.64 -13.37 -8.26
C PRO A 28 -21.27 -14.66 -7.50
N SER A 29 -21.28 -15.79 -8.21
CA SER A 29 -20.90 -17.10 -7.66
C SER A 29 -19.45 -17.13 -7.18
N PHE A 30 -18.53 -16.54 -7.95
CA PHE A 30 -17.13 -16.41 -7.55
C PHE A 30 -16.97 -15.61 -6.26
N GLY A 31 -17.63 -14.44 -6.17
CA GLY A 31 -17.59 -13.60 -4.97
C GLY A 31 -18.09 -14.34 -3.75
N TYR A 32 -19.26 -14.99 -3.87
CA TYR A 32 -19.82 -15.81 -2.80
C TYR A 32 -18.87 -16.93 -2.33
N VAL A 33 -18.35 -17.74 -3.25
CA VAL A 33 -17.43 -18.84 -2.90
C VAL A 33 -16.14 -18.30 -2.28
N LEU A 34 -15.64 -17.17 -2.79
CA LEU A 34 -14.45 -16.52 -2.25
C LEU A 34 -14.66 -16.12 -0.79
N GLU A 35 -15.81 -15.53 -0.45
CA GLU A 35 -16.18 -15.15 0.91
C GLU A 35 -16.34 -16.36 1.85
N GLN A 36 -16.94 -17.45 1.36
CA GLN A 36 -17.08 -18.69 2.13
C GLN A 36 -15.72 -19.35 2.42
N LYS A 37 -14.85 -19.42 1.40
CA LYS A 37 -13.51 -20.02 1.54
C LYS A 37 -12.56 -19.15 2.33
N ASN A 38 -12.76 -17.83 2.32
CA ASN A 38 -11.92 -16.85 3.01
C ASN A 38 -12.77 -15.97 3.92
N PRO A 39 -13.20 -16.46 5.10
CA PRO A 39 -14.11 -15.72 5.97
C PRO A 39 -13.66 -14.28 6.25
N ARG A 40 -14.62 -13.35 6.22
CA ARG A 40 -14.42 -11.88 6.32
C ARG A 40 -13.75 -11.24 5.10
N THR A 41 -13.62 -11.96 3.99
CA THR A 41 -13.35 -11.32 2.70
C THR A 41 -14.58 -10.53 2.33
N ILE A 42 -14.37 -9.38 1.70
CA ILE A 42 -15.44 -8.52 1.22
C ILE A 42 -15.38 -8.54 -0.30
N THR A 43 -16.47 -8.93 -0.93
CA THR A 43 -16.65 -8.77 -2.37
C THR A 43 -17.87 -7.90 -2.64
N ASP A 44 -17.79 -7.10 -3.69
CA ASP A 44 -18.93 -6.31 -4.12
C ASP A 44 -18.98 -6.19 -5.63
N LEU A 45 -20.16 -6.39 -6.19
CA LEU A 45 -20.41 -6.39 -7.63
C LEU A 45 -21.37 -5.27 -7.96
N HIS A 46 -20.85 -4.25 -8.64
CA HIS A 46 -21.61 -3.09 -9.07
C HIS A 46 -21.96 -3.19 -10.55
N CYS A 47 -23.26 -3.01 -10.82
CA CYS A 47 -23.82 -2.88 -12.16
C CYS A 47 -24.53 -1.52 -12.30
N ASP A 48 -24.74 -1.07 -13.53
CA ASP A 48 -25.59 0.07 -13.82
C ASP A 48 -27.09 -0.27 -13.72
N GLU A 49 -27.95 0.73 -13.97
CA GLU A 49 -29.41 0.58 -13.94
C GLU A 49 -29.95 -0.47 -14.94
N ASP A 50 -29.20 -0.76 -16.01
CA ASP A 50 -29.53 -1.78 -17.00
C ASP A 50 -28.98 -3.18 -16.63
N GLY A 51 -28.28 -3.31 -15.49
CA GLY A 51 -27.64 -4.55 -15.08
C GLY A 51 -26.30 -4.85 -15.76
N LYS A 52 -25.69 -3.85 -16.43
CA LYS A 52 -24.36 -3.99 -17.04
C LYS A 52 -23.26 -3.79 -16.02
N PHE A 53 -22.24 -4.63 -16.13
CA PHE A 53 -21.07 -4.60 -15.26
C PHE A 53 -20.37 -3.23 -15.26
N LEU A 54 -20.11 -2.69 -14.07
CA LEU A 54 -19.27 -1.50 -13.87
C LEU A 54 -17.92 -1.89 -13.29
N TYR A 55 -17.93 -2.52 -12.10
CA TYR A 55 -16.72 -2.98 -11.44
C TYR A 55 -17.01 -4.11 -10.45
N PHE A 56 -15.97 -4.88 -10.17
CA PHE A 56 -15.95 -5.90 -9.12
C PHE A 56 -14.88 -5.52 -8.10
N PHE A 57 -15.31 -5.33 -6.85
CA PHE A 57 -14.42 -5.07 -5.73
C PHE A 57 -14.13 -6.37 -4.98
N MET A 58 -12.88 -6.57 -4.59
CA MET A 58 -12.48 -7.67 -3.72
C MET A 58 -11.42 -7.23 -2.71
N SER A 59 -11.67 -7.51 -1.44
CA SER A 59 -10.75 -7.27 -0.34
C SER A 59 -10.59 -8.54 0.48
N LEU A 60 -9.47 -9.24 0.26
CA LEU A 60 -9.17 -10.52 0.90
C LEU A 60 -8.92 -10.33 2.40
N SER A 61 -9.56 -11.16 3.23
CA SER A 61 -9.47 -11.02 4.68
C SER A 61 -8.07 -11.19 5.26
N ALA A 62 -7.21 -11.97 4.59
CA ALA A 62 -5.80 -12.11 4.93
C ALA A 62 -5.08 -10.75 4.84
N SER A 63 -5.33 -9.99 3.78
CA SER A 63 -4.81 -8.63 3.59
C SER A 63 -5.37 -7.67 4.63
N VAL A 64 -6.68 -7.62 4.80
CA VAL A 64 -7.31 -6.72 5.78
C VAL A 64 -6.74 -6.97 7.17
N ARG A 65 -6.74 -8.24 7.63
CA ARG A 65 -6.28 -8.60 8.98
C ARG A 65 -4.80 -8.32 9.18
N GLY A 66 -3.97 -8.75 8.23
CA GLY A 66 -2.51 -8.64 8.33
C GLY A 66 -2.07 -7.19 8.35
N PHE A 67 -2.47 -6.43 7.33
CA PHE A 67 -1.99 -5.06 7.16
C PHE A 67 -2.62 -4.08 8.16
N TRP A 68 -3.89 -4.26 8.54
CA TRP A 68 -4.54 -3.37 9.50
C TRP A 68 -4.00 -3.50 10.93
N ARG A 69 -3.74 -4.74 11.38
CA ARG A 69 -3.37 -4.99 12.78
C ARG A 69 -1.89 -4.81 13.07
N CYS A 70 -1.06 -5.15 12.09
CA CYS A 70 0.36 -5.35 12.32
C CYS A 70 1.22 -4.29 11.62
N MET A 71 0.70 -3.64 10.57
CA MET A 71 1.46 -2.71 9.76
C MET A 71 0.99 -1.28 9.98
N ARG A 72 1.94 -0.34 9.87
CA ARG A 72 1.64 1.08 9.95
C ARG A 72 0.88 1.51 8.69
N PRO A 73 -0.29 2.18 8.82
CA PRO A 73 -0.93 2.83 7.69
C PRO A 73 0.00 3.88 7.10
N VAL A 74 0.23 3.80 5.79
CA VAL A 74 0.97 4.81 5.03
C VAL A 74 0.01 5.39 4.01
N ILE A 75 -0.20 6.70 4.08
CA ILE A 75 -0.92 7.42 3.03
C ILE A 75 0.03 7.53 1.85
N VAL A 76 -0.30 6.82 0.76
CA VAL A 76 0.42 6.92 -0.51
C VAL A 76 -0.31 7.94 -1.36
N VAL A 77 0.37 9.05 -1.61
CA VAL A 77 -0.12 10.14 -2.43
C VAL A 77 0.27 9.83 -3.88
N ASP A 78 -0.73 9.51 -4.72
CA ASP A 78 -0.57 9.27 -6.17
C ASP A 78 0.09 10.48 -6.85
N GLU A 79 0.89 10.27 -7.90
CA GLU A 79 1.45 11.34 -8.72
C GLU A 79 0.36 12.18 -9.40
N ASN A 80 -0.88 11.71 -9.52
CA ASN A 80 -2.00 12.57 -9.92
C ASN A 80 -2.32 13.66 -8.90
N ILE A 81 -1.90 13.57 -7.63
CA ILE A 81 -1.87 14.73 -6.73
C ILE A 81 -0.81 15.73 -7.19
N LYS A 82 0.29 15.36 -7.86
CA LYS A 82 1.17 16.36 -8.51
C LYS A 82 0.47 17.11 -9.66
N LYS A 83 -0.58 16.54 -10.26
CA LYS A 83 -1.45 17.20 -11.25
C LYS A 83 -2.61 17.98 -10.61
N ARG A 84 -3.24 17.45 -9.54
CA ARG A 84 -4.29 18.14 -8.77
C ARG A 84 -3.71 19.32 -7.98
N TYR A 85 -2.53 19.14 -7.41
CA TYR A 85 -1.62 20.13 -6.83
C TYR A 85 -0.52 20.45 -7.84
N HIS A 86 -0.93 20.80 -9.06
CA HIS A 86 -0.03 21.45 -9.99
C HIS A 86 0.65 22.61 -9.26
N ARG A 87 1.89 22.93 -9.63
CA ARG A 87 2.63 24.14 -9.23
C ARG A 87 1.77 25.40 -9.06
N LYS A 88 0.61 25.50 -9.72
CA LYS A 88 -0.38 26.57 -9.59
C LYS A 88 -0.92 26.78 -8.16
N ASP A 89 -1.09 25.76 -7.32
CA ASP A 89 -1.62 25.98 -5.96
C ASP A 89 -0.54 26.48 -4.99
N VAL A 90 0.68 25.95 -5.11
CA VAL A 90 1.86 26.45 -4.39
C VAL A 90 2.27 27.83 -4.91
N ALA A 91 2.24 28.05 -6.22
CA ALA A 91 2.47 29.35 -6.82
C ALA A 91 1.36 30.33 -6.44
N ALA A 92 0.10 29.91 -6.31
CA ALA A 92 -0.99 30.77 -5.85
C ALA A 92 -0.85 31.12 -4.36
N ILE A 93 -0.41 30.18 -3.51
CA ILE A 93 -0.14 30.50 -2.09
C ILE A 93 1.11 31.38 -1.97
N MET A 94 2.16 31.15 -2.77
CA MET A 94 3.33 32.03 -2.83
C MET A 94 3.01 33.41 -3.43
N ASP A 95 2.15 33.50 -4.43
CA ASP A 95 1.66 34.74 -5.01
C ASP A 95 0.80 35.50 -3.99
N LYS A 96 -0.10 34.80 -3.28
CA LYS A 96 -0.88 35.40 -2.18
C LYS A 96 0.01 35.92 -1.06
N ALA A 97 1.04 35.16 -0.67
CA ALA A 97 2.03 35.59 0.30
C ALA A 97 2.83 36.80 -0.21
N ALA A 98 3.28 36.78 -1.47
CA ALA A 98 4.04 37.86 -2.09
C ALA A 98 3.21 39.14 -2.30
N GLN A 99 1.89 39.01 -2.46
CA GLN A 99 0.94 40.13 -2.63
C GLN A 99 0.40 40.67 -1.30
N THR A 100 0.68 40.01 -0.17
CA THR A 100 0.27 40.49 1.15
C THR A 100 1.26 41.48 1.74
N TYR A 101 0.80 42.70 2.02
CA TYR A 101 1.55 43.75 2.74
C TYR A 101 1.40 43.66 4.27
N ILE A 102 0.72 42.62 4.78
CA ILE A 102 0.44 42.41 6.20
C ILE A 102 1.21 41.17 6.66
N GLU A 103 2.16 41.36 7.58
CA GLU A 103 3.08 40.34 8.07
C GLU A 103 2.37 39.10 8.66
N LEU A 104 1.30 39.31 9.42
CA LEU A 104 0.48 38.21 9.97
C LEU A 104 -0.13 37.32 8.88
N LYS A 105 -0.51 37.92 7.75
CA LYS A 105 -1.16 37.22 6.63
C LYS A 105 -0.13 36.50 5.77
N TYR A 106 1.05 37.11 5.60
CA TYR A 106 2.22 36.44 5.03
C TYR A 106 2.61 35.19 5.84
N ASN A 107 2.75 35.33 7.16
CA ASN A 107 3.13 34.22 8.04
C ASN A 107 2.08 33.10 8.05
N TRP A 108 0.79 33.43 7.97
CA TRP A 108 -0.29 32.44 7.86
C TRP A 108 -0.18 31.60 6.58
N HIS A 109 0.02 32.23 5.42
CA HIS A 109 0.22 31.51 4.15
C HIS A 109 1.48 30.61 4.18
N MET A 110 2.54 31.06 4.84
CA MET A 110 3.77 30.28 5.01
C MET A 110 3.60 29.09 5.97
N GLU A 111 2.80 29.22 7.03
CA GLU A 111 2.46 28.13 7.96
C GLU A 111 1.60 27.06 7.27
N GLU A 112 0.66 27.48 6.41
CA GLU A 112 -0.20 26.60 5.60
C GLU A 112 0.64 25.73 4.64
N LEU A 113 1.65 26.32 3.99
CA LEU A 113 2.65 25.62 3.17
C LEU A 113 3.48 24.64 4.01
N ARG A 114 3.95 25.08 5.18
CA ARG A 114 4.81 24.32 6.09
C ARG A 114 4.13 23.05 6.60
N ASN A 115 2.86 23.15 7.00
CA ASN A 115 2.04 22.04 7.50
C ASN A 115 1.67 21.05 6.37
N SER A 116 1.61 21.54 5.14
CA SER A 116 1.22 20.74 3.97
C SER A 116 2.38 19.97 3.33
N TRP A 117 3.64 20.42 3.49
CA TRP A 117 4.80 19.87 2.76
C TRP A 117 5.92 19.28 3.63
N SER A 118 6.12 19.75 4.86
CA SER A 118 7.22 19.25 5.68
C SER A 118 6.80 18.04 6.52
N CYS A 119 7.55 16.94 6.43
CA CYS A 119 7.32 15.77 7.28
C CYS A 119 7.45 16.11 8.78
N VAL A 120 8.12 17.21 9.12
CA VAL A 120 8.36 17.67 10.49
C VAL A 120 7.15 18.39 11.10
N HIS A 121 6.31 19.05 10.29
CA HIS A 121 5.18 19.86 10.79
C HIS A 121 3.80 19.29 10.46
N CYS A 122 3.72 18.19 9.71
CA CYS A 122 2.46 17.49 9.50
C CYS A 122 2.06 16.74 10.79
N PRO A 123 0.89 17.03 11.40
CA PRO A 123 0.43 16.29 12.58
C PRO A 123 0.19 14.81 12.26
N ASP A 124 -0.16 14.51 11.00
CA ASP A 124 -0.29 13.15 10.48
C ASP A 124 1.04 12.60 9.99
N ARG A 125 1.34 11.36 10.40
CA ARG A 125 2.68 10.79 10.23
C ARG A 125 2.92 10.28 8.81
N ARG A 126 3.33 11.16 7.89
CA ARG A 126 3.70 10.81 6.50
C ARG A 126 5.02 10.02 6.45
N TYR A 127 5.06 8.97 5.63
CA TYR A 127 6.29 8.22 5.38
C TYR A 127 6.96 8.69 4.07
N ARG A 128 8.26 8.44 3.97
CA ARG A 128 9.19 8.85 2.89
C ARG A 128 8.82 8.38 1.47
N VAL A 129 7.71 7.66 1.29
CA VAL A 129 7.36 6.96 0.06
C VAL A 129 6.21 7.70 -0.62
N MET A 130 6.52 8.84 -1.24
CA MET A 130 5.70 9.40 -2.32
C MET A 130 6.04 8.63 -3.59
N THR A 131 5.47 7.45 -3.79
CA THR A 131 5.69 6.70 -5.03
C THR A 131 4.39 6.09 -5.53
N THR A 132 4.07 6.32 -6.80
CA THR A 132 3.09 5.56 -7.60
C THR A 132 3.51 4.11 -7.82
N ASN A 133 4.69 3.74 -7.33
CA ASN A 133 5.35 2.46 -7.61
C ASN A 133 4.49 1.26 -7.20
N VAL A 134 3.63 1.35 -6.19
CA VAL A 134 2.77 0.20 -5.80
C VAL A 134 1.70 -0.06 -6.87
N ALA A 135 0.97 0.97 -7.28
CA ALA A 135 -0.04 0.85 -8.34
C ALA A 135 0.63 0.49 -9.68
N GLU A 136 1.78 1.09 -10.02
CA GLU A 136 2.55 0.77 -11.22
C GLU A 136 3.08 -0.68 -11.21
N CYS A 137 3.60 -1.16 -10.09
CA CYS A 137 4.07 -2.54 -9.94
C CYS A 137 2.93 -3.54 -10.13
N ILE A 138 1.78 -3.30 -9.50
CA ILE A 138 0.60 -4.16 -9.68
C ILE A 138 0.10 -4.08 -11.12
N ASN A 139 0.05 -2.88 -11.70
CA ASN A 139 -0.32 -2.67 -13.10
C ASN A 139 0.63 -3.35 -14.09
N SER A 140 1.91 -3.48 -13.72
CA SER A 140 2.94 -4.20 -14.47
C SER A 140 2.73 -5.70 -14.38
N CYS A 141 2.49 -6.24 -13.17
CA CYS A 141 2.12 -7.65 -12.98
C CYS A 141 0.86 -8.03 -13.77
N LEU A 142 -0.06 -7.08 -13.98
CA LEU A 142 -1.32 -7.31 -14.66
C LEU A 142 -1.33 -6.92 -16.15
N LYS A 143 -0.18 -6.50 -16.70
CA LYS A 143 -0.11 -5.94 -18.06
C LYS A 143 -0.73 -6.85 -19.13
N PHE A 144 -0.48 -8.16 -19.04
CA PHE A 144 -1.01 -9.15 -19.97
C PHE A 144 -2.32 -9.78 -19.51
N THR A 145 -2.62 -9.72 -18.21
CA THR A 145 -3.81 -10.35 -17.63
C THR A 145 -5.06 -9.49 -17.76
N ARG A 146 -4.94 -8.18 -18.00
CA ARG A 146 -6.08 -7.29 -18.33
C ARG A 146 -6.86 -7.72 -19.58
N GLN A 147 -6.26 -8.53 -20.45
CA GLN A 147 -6.91 -9.05 -21.64
C GLN A 147 -7.67 -10.36 -21.37
N LEU A 148 -7.51 -10.94 -20.17
CA LEU A 148 -8.22 -12.15 -19.78
C LEU A 148 -9.69 -11.83 -19.48
N PRO A 149 -10.59 -12.82 -19.64
CA PRO A 149 -11.96 -12.70 -19.16
C PRO A 149 -12.01 -12.33 -17.68
N MET A 150 -13.06 -11.63 -17.26
CA MET A 150 -13.11 -10.99 -15.94
C MET A 150 -12.97 -11.97 -14.78
N LEU A 151 -13.61 -13.14 -14.89
CA LEU A 151 -13.46 -14.19 -13.89
C LEU A 151 -12.01 -14.67 -13.77
N THR A 152 -11.37 -14.92 -14.91
CA THR A 152 -9.97 -15.37 -14.97
C THR A 152 -9.03 -14.29 -14.42
N LEU A 153 -9.31 -13.01 -14.67
CA LEU A 153 -8.56 -11.90 -14.08
C LEU A 153 -8.70 -11.85 -12.55
N ALA A 154 -9.92 -11.99 -12.03
CA ALA A 154 -10.16 -12.01 -10.58
C ALA A 154 -9.45 -13.19 -9.91
N GLU A 155 -9.53 -14.38 -10.50
CA GLU A 155 -8.83 -15.57 -10.01
C GLU A 155 -7.31 -15.44 -10.11
N PHE A 156 -6.81 -14.81 -11.18
CA PHE A 156 -5.38 -14.51 -11.31
C PHE A 156 -4.90 -13.58 -10.20
N ILE A 157 -5.64 -12.50 -9.90
CA ILE A 157 -5.30 -11.56 -8.81
C ILE A 157 -5.28 -12.31 -7.47
N ARG A 158 -6.31 -13.13 -7.19
CA ARG A 158 -6.37 -13.95 -5.98
C ARG A 158 -5.17 -14.90 -5.87
N ASN A 159 -4.83 -15.60 -6.95
CA ASN A 159 -3.69 -16.54 -6.99
C ASN A 159 -2.35 -15.82 -6.83
N MET A 160 -2.16 -14.68 -7.49
CA MET A 160 -0.98 -13.84 -7.34
C MET A 160 -0.78 -13.41 -5.87
N LEU A 161 -1.84 -12.93 -5.22
CA LEU A 161 -1.81 -12.56 -3.80
C LEU A 161 -1.54 -13.77 -2.91
N GLN A 162 -2.15 -14.92 -3.19
CA GLN A 162 -1.89 -16.17 -2.47
C GLN A 162 -0.40 -16.54 -2.50
N CYS A 163 0.22 -16.57 -3.68
CA CYS A 163 1.65 -16.87 -3.84
C CYS A 163 2.51 -15.85 -3.09
N TRP A 164 2.21 -14.56 -3.20
CA TRP A 164 2.94 -13.52 -2.48
C TRP A 164 2.83 -13.67 -0.96
N PHE A 165 1.65 -13.99 -0.44
CA PHE A 165 1.47 -14.24 0.99
C PHE A 165 2.31 -15.43 1.45
N HIS A 166 2.28 -16.54 0.70
CA HIS A 166 3.08 -17.71 1.00
C HIS A 166 4.58 -17.39 1.01
N ASP A 167 5.08 -16.77 -0.07
CA ASP A 167 6.50 -16.45 -0.21
C ASP A 167 6.98 -15.49 0.88
N ARG A 168 6.17 -14.47 1.22
CA ARG A 168 6.52 -13.50 2.27
C ARG A 168 6.45 -14.09 3.66
N HIS A 169 5.50 -14.97 3.94
CA HIS A 169 5.45 -15.69 5.21
C HIS A 169 6.68 -16.58 5.38
N ARG A 170 7.01 -17.37 4.34
CA ARG A 170 8.19 -18.23 4.33
C ARG A 170 9.49 -17.44 4.49
N ALA A 171 9.64 -16.33 3.75
CA ALA A 171 10.80 -15.46 3.87
C ALA A 171 10.92 -14.89 5.30
N ALA A 172 9.82 -14.40 5.88
CA ALA A 172 9.82 -13.86 7.24
C ALA A 172 10.17 -14.92 8.30
N GLN A 173 9.76 -16.17 8.12
CA GLN A 173 10.12 -17.28 9.01
C GLN A 173 11.60 -17.66 8.92
N ALA A 174 12.19 -17.56 7.73
CA ALA A 174 13.61 -17.85 7.49
C ALA A 174 14.57 -16.82 8.12
N VAL A 175 14.07 -15.63 8.48
CA VAL A 175 14.89 -14.60 9.14
C VAL A 175 15.29 -15.03 10.55
N HIS A 176 16.59 -15.02 10.84
CA HIS A 176 17.16 -15.46 12.11
C HIS A 176 17.24 -14.35 13.18
N HIS A 177 17.23 -13.08 12.80
CA HIS A 177 17.25 -11.97 13.75
C HIS A 177 15.84 -11.47 14.11
N GLN A 178 15.72 -10.71 15.21
CA GLN A 178 14.41 -10.28 15.74
C GLN A 178 13.73 -9.17 14.89
N LEU A 179 14.48 -8.48 14.03
CA LEU A 179 13.98 -7.44 13.13
C LEU A 179 13.74 -7.99 11.72
N THR A 180 13.11 -7.22 10.83
CA THR A 180 13.08 -7.57 9.39
C THR A 180 14.46 -7.34 8.75
N ASP A 181 14.79 -8.06 7.68
CA ASP A 181 16.12 -7.94 7.02
C ASP A 181 16.44 -6.51 6.60
N THR A 182 15.45 -5.83 6.01
CA THR A 182 15.58 -4.43 5.59
C THR A 182 15.88 -3.51 6.76
N THR A 183 15.20 -3.71 7.88
CA THR A 183 15.42 -2.93 9.11
C THR A 183 16.78 -3.25 9.71
N HIS A 184 17.15 -4.52 9.77
CA HIS A 184 18.43 -4.94 10.30
C HIS A 184 19.59 -4.31 9.52
N LEU A 185 19.53 -4.37 8.18
CA LEU A 185 20.50 -3.72 7.30
C LEU A 185 20.52 -2.19 7.48
N GLU A 186 19.36 -1.54 7.66
CA GLU A 186 19.28 -0.11 7.92
C GLU A 186 19.90 0.26 9.29
N ILE A 187 19.73 -0.57 10.32
CA ILE A 187 20.40 -0.38 11.61
C ILE A 187 21.91 -0.52 11.45
N LEU A 188 22.40 -1.56 10.76
CA LEU A 188 23.84 -1.75 10.53
C LEU A 188 24.47 -0.52 9.86
N LYS A 189 23.81 0.04 8.83
CA LYS A 189 24.23 1.30 8.18
C LYS A 189 24.25 2.51 9.12
N ARG A 190 23.39 2.54 10.15
CA ARG A 190 23.35 3.61 11.15
C ARG A 190 24.43 3.41 12.22
N VAL A 191 24.75 2.17 12.56
CA VAL A 191 25.82 1.81 13.50
C VAL A 191 27.20 2.21 12.94
N GLU A 192 27.44 2.11 11.65
CA GLU A 192 28.71 2.58 11.05
C GLU A 192 29.03 4.07 11.35
N LYS A 193 27.99 4.87 11.62
CA LYS A 193 28.12 6.31 11.91
C LYS A 193 28.44 6.61 13.38
N TYR A 194 28.34 5.62 14.26
CA TYR A 194 28.57 5.78 15.71
C TYR A 194 30.04 6.02 16.05
N ASN A 195 30.98 5.47 15.28
CA ASN A 195 32.42 5.38 15.65
C ASN A 195 33.10 6.71 16.03
N PHE A 196 32.47 7.86 15.75
CA PHE A 196 33.00 9.20 16.03
C PHE A 196 32.16 10.00 17.05
N MET A 197 31.27 9.35 17.80
CA MET A 197 30.36 10.00 18.75
C MET A 197 30.83 9.83 20.19
N THR A 198 30.81 10.92 20.96
CA THR A 198 31.02 10.88 22.42
C THR A 198 29.68 10.87 23.12
N VAL A 199 29.44 9.89 24.00
CA VAL A 199 28.19 9.77 24.75
C VAL A 199 28.43 10.04 26.22
N ASN A 200 27.67 10.99 26.78
CA ASN A 200 27.66 11.29 28.21
C ASN A 200 26.28 10.93 28.78
N PRO A 201 26.18 10.04 29.78
CA PRO A 201 24.92 9.80 30.47
C PRO A 201 24.52 11.05 31.27
N VAL A 202 23.24 11.41 31.23
CA VAL A 202 22.65 12.50 32.01
C VAL A 202 21.73 11.93 33.08
N GLU A 203 20.91 10.96 32.72
CA GLU A 203 20.01 10.20 33.60
C GLU A 203 19.92 8.74 33.12
N TRP A 204 19.15 7.89 33.80
CA TRP A 204 18.98 6.47 33.47
C TRP A 204 18.62 6.22 31.99
N ASN A 205 17.72 7.03 31.42
CA ASN A 205 17.28 6.93 30.02
C ASN A 205 17.72 8.11 29.15
N ILE A 206 18.44 9.09 29.71
CA ILE A 206 18.77 10.35 29.03
C ILE A 206 20.28 10.44 28.79
N PHE A 207 20.66 10.71 27.54
CA PHE A 207 22.05 10.78 27.11
C PHE A 207 22.30 12.03 26.28
N LEU A 208 23.48 12.62 26.46
CA LEU A 208 24.01 13.70 25.63
C LEU A 208 25.07 13.13 24.69
N VAL A 209 24.77 13.12 23.40
CA VAL A 209 25.69 12.66 22.35
C VAL A 209 26.30 13.85 21.65
N LYS A 210 27.63 13.85 21.51
CA LYS A 210 28.41 14.91 20.86
C LYS A 210 29.17 14.36 19.65
N GLN A 211 29.16 15.11 18.55
CA GLN A 211 29.94 14.81 17.34
C GLN A 211 30.30 16.11 16.63
N SER A 212 31.59 16.30 16.31
CA SER A 212 32.07 17.43 15.51
C SER A 212 31.55 18.80 15.96
N GLY A 213 31.58 19.07 17.28
CA GLY A 213 31.11 20.34 17.87
C GLY A 213 29.59 20.48 18.00
N LYS A 214 28.80 19.51 17.54
CA LYS A 214 27.34 19.46 17.71
C LYS A 214 26.96 18.53 18.86
N GLN A 215 25.79 18.78 19.46
CA GLN A 215 25.27 17.97 20.55
C GLN A 215 23.78 17.67 20.37
N TRP A 216 23.37 16.46 20.78
CA TRP A 216 21.99 16.01 20.76
C TRP A 216 21.64 15.28 22.05
N THR A 217 20.42 15.52 22.52
CA THR A 217 19.87 14.81 23.67
C THR A 217 19.01 13.66 23.15
N ILE A 218 19.17 12.48 23.75
CA ILE A 218 18.38 11.28 23.49
C ILE A 218 17.66 10.89 24.76
N ASP A 219 16.39 10.59 24.63
CA ASP A 219 15.57 9.98 25.68
C ASP A 219 15.09 8.61 25.16
N LEU A 220 15.64 7.54 25.74
CA LEU A 220 15.31 6.17 25.35
C LEU A 220 13.92 5.73 25.83
N ALA A 221 13.45 6.24 26.96
CA ALA A 221 12.11 5.91 27.48
C ALA A 221 11.02 6.49 26.57
N ARG A 222 11.21 7.73 26.12
CA ARG A 222 10.28 8.42 25.20
C ARG A 222 10.57 8.11 23.73
N LYS A 223 11.68 7.43 23.42
CA LYS A 223 12.15 7.11 22.07
C LYS A 223 12.34 8.37 21.20
N THR A 224 12.96 9.40 21.77
CA THR A 224 13.16 10.70 21.10
C THR A 224 14.63 11.08 21.00
N CYS A 225 14.94 11.88 19.98
CA CYS A 225 16.23 12.52 19.80
C CYS A 225 16.01 13.96 19.34
N THR A 226 16.79 14.92 19.83
CA THR A 226 16.68 16.33 19.41
C THR A 226 16.98 16.52 17.91
N TYR A 227 17.66 15.57 17.26
CA TYR A 227 17.82 15.53 15.80
C TYR A 227 16.55 15.11 15.03
N ASN A 228 15.47 14.81 15.72
CA ASN A 228 14.16 14.41 15.22
C ASN A 228 14.06 13.06 14.49
N LYS A 229 15.19 12.46 14.08
CA LYS A 229 15.18 11.24 13.26
C LYS A 229 14.62 10.01 13.98
N PHE A 230 14.80 9.87 15.30
CA PHE A 230 14.33 8.69 16.03
C PHE A 230 12.80 8.64 16.05
N GLN A 231 12.15 9.74 16.42
CA GLN A 231 10.70 9.84 16.45
C GLN A 231 10.06 9.81 15.06
N MET A 232 10.71 10.40 14.05
CA MET A 232 10.19 10.40 12.67
C MET A 232 10.23 9.01 12.03
N ASP A 233 11.36 8.31 12.16
CA ASP A 233 11.53 6.99 11.57
C ASP A 233 10.88 5.90 12.42
N HIS A 234 10.58 6.17 13.71
CA HIS A 234 10.19 5.15 14.70
C HIS A 234 11.19 3.97 14.78
N LEU A 235 12.45 4.28 14.43
CA LEU A 235 13.58 3.38 14.39
C LEU A 235 14.77 4.14 14.96
N LEU A 236 15.65 3.45 15.70
CA LEU A 236 16.78 4.10 16.36
C LEU A 236 17.63 4.88 15.35
N CYS A 237 17.90 6.14 15.66
CA CYS A 237 18.87 6.93 14.91
C CYS A 237 20.29 6.54 15.32
N SER A 238 21.29 6.99 14.56
CA SER A 238 22.71 6.76 14.90
C SER A 238 23.08 7.28 16.29
N HIS A 239 22.49 8.41 16.74
CA HIS A 239 22.72 8.94 18.09
C HIS A 239 22.13 8.03 19.18
N ALA A 240 20.94 7.47 18.97
CA ALA A 240 20.32 6.55 19.92
C ALA A 240 21.10 5.22 19.99
N LEU A 241 21.58 4.72 18.84
CA LEU A 241 22.44 3.54 18.78
C LEU A 241 23.77 3.75 19.53
N ALA A 242 24.33 4.97 19.46
CA ALA A 242 25.55 5.34 20.17
C ALA A 242 25.44 5.22 21.70
N THR A 243 24.23 5.35 22.26
CA THR A 243 24.01 5.27 23.72
C THR A 243 24.18 3.86 24.31
N GLY A 244 24.40 2.86 23.46
CA GLY A 244 24.76 1.50 23.87
C GLY A 244 23.57 0.62 24.31
N PRO A 245 23.76 -0.71 24.41
CA PRO A 245 22.69 -1.68 24.50
C PRO A 245 22.44 -2.11 25.97
N LYS A 246 22.07 -1.20 26.87
CA LYS A 246 21.61 -1.63 28.21
C LYS A 246 20.20 -2.24 28.21
N HIS A 247 19.43 -2.01 27.14
CA HIS A 247 18.03 -2.46 27.01
C HIS A 247 17.74 -3.33 25.77
N GLY A 248 18.76 -3.67 24.98
CA GLY A 248 18.61 -4.38 23.70
C GLY A 248 17.92 -3.53 22.62
N PHE A 249 18.57 -3.29 21.48
CA PHE A 249 18.06 -2.36 20.45
C PHE A 249 16.69 -2.77 19.87
N THR A 250 16.35 -4.06 19.87
CA THR A 250 15.06 -4.54 19.38
C THR A 250 13.88 -4.04 20.22
N SER A 251 14.03 -3.89 21.54
CA SER A 251 12.95 -3.47 22.44
C SER A 251 12.52 -2.02 22.18
N LEU A 252 13.47 -1.21 21.73
CA LEU A 252 13.26 0.20 21.38
C LEU A 252 12.61 0.37 20.00
N CYS A 253 12.74 -0.61 19.10
CA CYS A 253 12.08 -0.60 17.79
C CYS A 253 10.56 -0.78 17.92
N VAL A 254 9.80 -0.07 17.09
CA VAL A 254 8.34 -0.27 16.98
C VAL A 254 8.03 -1.63 16.33
N ASP A 255 6.90 -2.22 16.70
CA ASP A 255 6.57 -3.61 16.37
C ASP A 255 6.56 -3.92 14.88
N TYR A 256 6.13 -3.00 14.02
CA TYR A 256 6.09 -3.25 12.57
C TYR A 256 7.48 -3.39 11.91
N TYR A 257 8.57 -3.11 12.63
CA TYR A 257 9.94 -3.43 12.22
C TYR A 257 10.42 -4.81 12.69
N LYS A 258 9.64 -5.49 13.53
CA LYS A 258 9.99 -6.79 14.09
C LYS A 258 9.59 -7.91 13.13
N ARG A 259 10.42 -8.95 13.09
CA ARG A 259 10.17 -10.16 12.30
C ARG A 259 8.83 -10.78 12.65
N GLN A 260 8.51 -10.92 13.94
CA GLN A 260 7.28 -11.57 14.39
C GLN A 260 6.03 -10.89 13.82
N THR A 261 6.03 -9.56 13.77
CA THR A 261 4.94 -8.77 13.21
C THR A 261 4.77 -9.07 11.72
N LEU A 262 5.88 -9.10 10.97
CA LEU A 262 5.87 -9.46 9.55
C LEU A 262 5.37 -10.91 9.33
N THR A 263 5.83 -11.86 10.14
CA THR A 263 5.37 -13.26 10.09
C THR A 263 3.87 -13.35 10.35
N ASN A 264 3.37 -12.63 11.35
CA ASN A 264 1.95 -12.60 11.70
C ASN A 264 1.11 -11.94 10.59
N THR A 265 1.60 -10.86 9.96
CA THR A 265 0.93 -10.18 8.84
C THR A 265 0.57 -11.15 7.72
N TYR A 266 1.49 -12.06 7.35
CA TYR A 266 1.30 -13.00 6.24
C TYR A 266 0.90 -14.41 6.69
N SER A 267 0.52 -14.60 7.96
CA SER A 267 0.26 -15.94 8.54
C SER A 267 -1.03 -16.60 8.05
N VAL A 268 -2.02 -15.81 7.60
CA VAL A 268 -3.31 -16.33 7.15
C VAL A 268 -3.21 -16.66 5.66
N PRO A 269 -3.43 -17.91 5.24
CA PRO A 269 -3.42 -18.27 3.83
C PRO A 269 -4.66 -17.71 3.13
N ILE A 270 -4.50 -17.39 1.84
CA ILE A 270 -5.61 -17.11 0.93
C ILE A 270 -6.01 -18.44 0.28
N MET A 271 -7.21 -18.91 0.57
CA MET A 271 -7.73 -20.19 0.08
C MET A 271 -8.21 -20.06 -1.37
N PRO A 272 -7.96 -21.08 -2.22
CA PRO A 272 -8.50 -21.13 -3.57
C PRO A 272 -10.00 -21.40 -3.58
N VAL A 273 -10.68 -20.89 -4.61
CA VAL A 273 -12.13 -21.10 -4.82
C VAL A 273 -12.44 -22.39 -5.57
N GLY A 274 -11.46 -22.96 -6.29
CA GLY A 274 -11.65 -24.18 -7.09
C GLY A 274 -12.33 -23.91 -8.45
N HIS A 275 -12.60 -24.99 -9.19
CA HIS A 275 -13.21 -24.88 -10.53
C HIS A 275 -14.71 -24.53 -10.43
N PRO A 276 -15.26 -23.69 -11.35
CA PRO A 276 -16.67 -23.29 -11.32
C PRO A 276 -17.68 -24.43 -11.21
N SER A 277 -17.40 -25.58 -11.85
CA SER A 277 -18.28 -26.76 -11.79
C SER A 277 -18.42 -27.39 -10.39
N THR A 278 -17.58 -27.01 -9.44
CA THR A 278 -17.57 -27.53 -8.06
C THR A 278 -18.22 -26.58 -7.06
N TRP A 279 -18.64 -25.40 -7.52
CA TRP A 279 -19.19 -24.37 -6.65
C TRP A 279 -20.62 -24.72 -6.24
N ILE A 280 -20.87 -24.66 -4.92
CA ILE A 280 -22.19 -24.83 -4.34
C ILE A 280 -22.65 -23.43 -3.92
N VAL A 281 -23.60 -22.89 -4.68
CA VAL A 281 -24.07 -21.50 -4.55
C VAL A 281 -25.60 -21.47 -4.50
N PRO A 282 -26.21 -20.65 -3.62
CA PRO A 282 -27.65 -20.42 -3.61
C PRO A 282 -28.20 -19.97 -4.97
N SER A 283 -29.42 -20.41 -5.32
CA SER A 283 -30.05 -20.12 -6.62
C SER A 283 -30.18 -18.63 -6.90
N ASP A 284 -30.52 -17.83 -5.88
CA ASP A 284 -30.65 -16.36 -5.99
C ASP A 284 -29.33 -15.67 -6.40
N ILE A 285 -28.19 -16.23 -6.00
CA ILE A 285 -26.87 -15.73 -6.39
C ILE A 285 -26.48 -16.29 -7.76
N ALA A 286 -26.72 -17.58 -8.01
CA ALA A 286 -26.37 -18.25 -9.26
C ALA A 286 -27.15 -17.72 -10.47
N GLU A 287 -28.39 -17.27 -10.25
CA GLU A 287 -29.29 -16.73 -11.28
C GLU A 287 -29.12 -15.22 -11.48
N ARG A 288 -28.24 -14.56 -10.72
CA ARG A 288 -28.00 -13.12 -10.86
C ARG A 288 -27.37 -12.82 -12.21
N VAL A 289 -28.14 -12.13 -13.06
CA VAL A 289 -27.69 -11.73 -14.40
C VAL A 289 -26.74 -10.54 -14.31
N VAL A 290 -25.58 -10.66 -14.95
CA VAL A 290 -24.59 -9.59 -15.11
C VAL A 290 -24.34 -9.42 -16.59
N LEU A 291 -24.74 -8.29 -17.14
CA LEU A 291 -24.54 -8.00 -18.56
C LEU A 291 -23.14 -7.44 -18.81
N ASN A 292 -22.62 -7.66 -20.02
CA ASN A 292 -21.33 -7.10 -20.41
C ASN A 292 -21.30 -5.56 -20.32
N PRO A 293 -20.13 -4.96 -20.01
CA PRO A 293 -19.97 -3.51 -20.07
C PRO A 293 -20.13 -2.99 -21.51
N ILE A 294 -20.69 -1.79 -21.67
CA ILE A 294 -20.85 -1.15 -22.99
C ILE A 294 -19.46 -0.85 -23.60
N SER A 295 -19.20 -1.34 -24.81
CA SER A 295 -17.99 -1.00 -25.56
C SER A 295 -18.05 0.44 -26.09
N ARG A 296 -17.80 1.44 -25.24
CA ARG A 296 -17.55 2.80 -25.75
C ARG A 296 -16.17 2.85 -26.40
N ARG A 297 -16.09 2.65 -27.72
CA ARG A 297 -14.97 3.18 -28.51
C ARG A 297 -15.03 4.71 -28.41
N GLN A 298 -14.21 5.32 -27.55
CA GLN A 298 -13.90 6.73 -27.72
C GLN A 298 -13.11 6.91 -29.03
N ALA A 299 -13.53 7.85 -29.88
CA ALA A 299 -12.75 8.26 -31.03
C ALA A 299 -11.48 8.99 -30.52
N GLY A 300 -10.33 8.31 -30.60
CA GLY A 300 -9.06 8.75 -30.04
C GLY A 300 -8.12 7.57 -29.80
N ARG A 301 -6.84 7.85 -29.49
CA ARG A 301 -5.76 6.86 -29.32
C ARG A 301 -6.25 5.59 -28.61
N SER A 302 -6.06 4.43 -29.23
CA SER A 302 -6.59 3.15 -28.77
C SER A 302 -6.10 2.78 -27.37
N GLU A 303 -6.88 3.13 -26.35
CA GLU A 303 -6.82 2.47 -25.05
C GLU A 303 -7.75 1.26 -25.15
N GLY A 304 -7.17 0.07 -25.36
CA GLY A 304 -7.90 -1.19 -25.17
C GLY A 304 -8.40 -1.28 -23.73
N TRP A 305 -9.46 -2.07 -23.51
CA TRP A 305 -10.12 -2.35 -22.22
C TRP A 305 -9.30 -1.89 -21.01
N SER A 306 -9.58 -0.68 -20.51
CA SER A 306 -8.87 -0.14 -19.38
C SER A 306 -9.53 -0.61 -18.10
N THR A 307 -9.14 -1.81 -17.64
CA THR A 307 -9.36 -2.22 -16.25
C THR A 307 -8.48 -1.34 -15.37
N TYR A 308 -9.03 -0.24 -14.87
CA TYR A 308 -8.40 0.56 -13.84
C TYR A 308 -8.64 -0.14 -12.50
N LEU A 309 -7.57 -0.65 -11.89
CA LEU A 309 -7.57 -0.93 -10.46
C LEU A 309 -7.42 0.40 -9.75
N VAL A 310 -8.51 0.88 -9.17
CA VAL A 310 -8.48 1.99 -8.22
C VAL A 310 -8.34 1.38 -6.83
N PHE A 311 -7.22 1.68 -6.15
CA PHE A 311 -7.14 1.44 -4.71
C PHE A 311 -7.99 2.52 -4.04
N GLY A 312 -9.18 2.13 -3.56
CA GLY A 312 -10.07 3.06 -2.86
C GLY A 312 -9.39 3.63 -1.62
N GLU A 313 -9.37 4.96 -1.52
CA GLU A 313 -9.47 5.63 -0.23
C GLU A 313 -10.95 5.56 0.17
N ASP A 314 -11.32 4.53 0.93
CA ASP A 314 -12.65 4.52 1.53
C ASP A 314 -12.62 5.34 2.83
N ASN A 315 -13.37 6.43 2.80
CA ASN A 315 -13.83 7.16 3.97
C ASN A 315 -14.83 6.27 4.74
N TYR A 316 -14.34 5.38 5.60
CA TYR A 316 -15.18 4.80 6.65
C TYR A 316 -15.05 5.66 7.90
N THR A 317 -16.20 6.19 8.32
CA THR A 317 -16.43 6.94 9.56
C THR A 317 -16.39 6.01 10.77
#